data_AF-A0A1B6HNM7-F1
#
_entry.id   AF-A0A1B6HNM7-F1
#
_cell.length_a   1.000
_cell.length_b   1.000
_cell.length_c   1.000
_cell.angle_alpha   90.00
_cell.angle_beta   90.00
_cell.angle_gamma   90.00
#
_symmetry.space_group_name_H-M   'P 1'
#
loop_
_entity.id
_entity.type
_entity.pdbx_description
1 polymer ?
#
loop_
_entity_poly.entity_id
_entity_poly.type
_entity_poly.pdbx_seq_one_letter_code
_entity_poly.pdbx_strand_id
1 'polypeptide(L)'
;MIVMKGKRKGVSMKNKKSWRKHTDIKDVENFLDDQRLEERLGGSFNERKDKDIFVDDKTPDIELSAKISNKKINASQPLRCFQLLQPWTSVPDPITKRNRVRTKEERKSAIRKLIEETKRKNGIVKKKDLISKQSRQITKALKQNVPKRGEFKEDIWENDEKNPLGDGEWLHEETNRHVLKSIGKLKVRPSKTYAKNRSKVLPSGLPATEAPHPGLSYNPSFTDHQDLLTKIAEKEMKLMKEEEHLNRVTSNMFSKVTPEENYNLWMSEMSQGLDKTPGSDDDNGGEYSAINPPTSFLKKKTLKTRRKLKEAKKEAHEKQKLKVEKKKSADIYRLRLMAKEISNKEQKWAAVKEKRQKKKASEVNRTKKLAKRKFEEPDIEFNRPHEIAGNLRALQPEGNILSDRFHSMQKRNILEVTTKQLKCHRRKVKKFFKPGHKVEEPILKK
;
A
#
# COMPACT_ATOMS: atom_id res chain seq x y z
N MET A 1 26.47 55.27 -70.01
CA MET A 1 25.97 55.09 -71.40
C MET A 1 24.60 55.73 -71.50
N ILE A 2 24.47 56.79 -72.30
CA ILE A 2 23.21 57.53 -72.49
C ILE A 2 22.30 56.65 -73.37
N VAL A 3 21.24 56.09 -72.78
CA VAL A 3 20.25 55.31 -73.54
C VAL A 3 19.43 56.27 -74.40
N MET A 4 19.70 56.28 -75.70
CA MET A 4 18.92 57.03 -76.69
C MET A 4 17.49 56.48 -76.72
N LYS A 5 16.54 57.25 -76.18
CA LYS A 5 15.12 56.88 -76.13
C LYS A 5 14.53 57.06 -77.54
N GLY A 6 14.40 55.95 -78.28
CA GLY A 6 13.81 55.97 -79.63
C GLY A 6 12.39 56.57 -79.65
N LYS A 7 12.03 57.27 -80.75
CA LYS A 7 10.69 57.83 -80.97
C LYS A 7 9.62 56.75 -80.83
N ARG A 8 8.70 56.89 -79.87
CA ARG A 8 7.57 55.98 -79.66
C ARG A 8 6.62 56.07 -80.86
N LYS A 9 6.38 54.97 -81.57
CA LYS A 9 5.33 54.89 -82.59
C LYS A 9 3.97 55.10 -81.91
N GLY A 10 3.16 56.04 -82.40
CA GLY A 10 1.82 56.30 -81.87
C GLY A 10 0.90 55.10 -82.17
N VAL A 11 0.59 54.32 -81.14
CA VAL A 11 -0.35 53.19 -81.27
C VAL A 11 -1.75 53.67 -80.88
N SER A 12 -2.77 53.34 -81.68
CA SER A 12 -4.17 53.69 -81.43
C SER A 12 -4.71 52.98 -80.18
N MET A 13 -5.18 53.77 -79.20
CA MET A 13 -5.74 53.30 -77.92
C MET A 13 -7.27 53.13 -77.94
N LYS A 14 -7.86 52.77 -79.08
CA LYS A 14 -9.33 52.64 -79.20
C LYS A 14 -9.87 51.33 -78.61
N ASN A 15 -9.06 50.26 -78.61
CA ASN A 15 -9.51 48.92 -78.20
C ASN A 15 -8.84 48.49 -76.89
N LYS A 16 -9.56 47.79 -76.00
CA LYS A 16 -9.02 47.28 -74.71
C LYS A 16 -7.74 46.43 -74.88
N LYS A 17 -7.61 45.73 -76.02
CA LYS A 17 -6.41 44.94 -76.37
C LYS A 17 -5.18 45.81 -76.61
N SER A 18 -5.34 47.01 -77.18
CA SER A 18 -4.23 47.95 -77.40
C SER A 18 -3.76 48.57 -76.08
N TRP A 19 -4.70 48.95 -75.21
CA TRP A 19 -4.42 49.40 -73.85
C TRP A 19 -3.58 48.36 -73.10
N ARG A 20 -4.05 47.12 -72.99
CA ARG A 20 -3.33 46.05 -72.28
C ARG A 20 -1.91 45.77 -72.79
N LYS A 21 -1.61 46.01 -74.07
CA LYS A 21 -0.31 45.68 -74.69
C LYS A 21 0.71 46.80 -74.66
N HIS A 22 0.25 48.05 -74.62
CA HIS A 22 1.10 49.23 -74.84
C HIS A 22 1.10 50.22 -73.68
N THR A 23 0.32 49.98 -72.62
CA THR A 23 0.49 50.66 -71.35
C THR A 23 1.63 50.00 -70.59
N ASP A 24 2.66 50.77 -70.27
CA ASP A 24 3.76 50.30 -69.43
C ASP A 24 3.32 50.38 -67.96
N ILE A 25 2.99 49.23 -67.37
CA ILE A 25 2.57 49.10 -65.97
C ILE A 25 3.74 48.52 -65.13
N LYS A 26 4.92 48.31 -65.74
CA LYS A 26 6.06 47.66 -65.08
C LYS A 26 6.50 48.35 -63.80
N ASP A 27 6.40 49.67 -63.75
CA ASP A 27 6.75 50.44 -62.55
C ASP A 27 5.82 50.09 -61.37
N VAL A 28 4.51 50.03 -61.61
CA VAL A 28 3.52 49.64 -60.61
C VAL A 28 3.64 48.15 -60.26
N GLU A 29 3.92 47.29 -61.24
CA GLU A 29 4.14 45.86 -61.00
C GLU A 29 5.39 45.62 -60.15
N ASN A 30 6.50 46.29 -60.45
CA ASN A 30 7.75 46.22 -59.69
C ASN A 30 7.54 46.71 -58.26
N PHE A 31 6.88 47.86 -58.06
CA PHE A 31 6.57 48.37 -56.73
C PHE A 31 5.74 47.37 -55.91
N LEU A 32 4.73 46.75 -56.52
CA LEU A 32 3.91 45.73 -55.86
C LEU A 32 4.68 44.43 -55.61
N ASP A 33 5.60 44.05 -56.49
CA ASP A 33 6.46 42.88 -56.31
C ASP A 33 7.49 43.10 -55.20
N ASP A 34 8.08 44.29 -55.11
CA ASP A 34 8.97 44.70 -54.03
C ASP A 34 8.23 44.70 -52.69
N GLN A 35 7.01 45.28 -52.65
CA GLN A 35 6.17 45.23 -51.46
C GLN A 35 5.84 43.79 -51.03
N ARG A 36 5.48 42.91 -51.97
CA ARG A 36 5.24 41.48 -51.68
C ARG A 36 6.51 40.78 -51.21
N LEU A 37 7.67 41.15 -51.74
CA LEU A 37 8.97 40.60 -51.34
C LEU A 37 9.28 41.01 -49.90
N GLU A 38 9.09 42.28 -49.56
CA GLU A 38 9.22 42.78 -48.19
C GLU A 38 8.27 42.03 -47.23
N GLU A 39 6.99 41.87 -47.59
CA GLU A 39 6.03 41.09 -46.81
C GLU A 39 6.49 39.63 -46.60
N ARG A 40 7.05 38.98 -47.63
CA ARG A 40 7.60 37.61 -47.52
C ARG A 40 8.80 37.53 -46.59
N LEU A 41 9.68 38.52 -46.62
CA LEU A 41 10.89 38.59 -45.80
C LEU A 41 10.63 39.07 -44.36
N GLY A 42 9.39 39.42 -44.00
CA GLY A 42 9.02 39.84 -42.64
C GLY A 42 8.43 41.24 -42.50
N GLY A 43 7.91 41.82 -43.58
CA GLY A 43 7.34 43.18 -43.61
C GLY A 43 8.41 44.27 -43.72
N SER A 44 7.95 45.52 -43.85
CA SER A 44 8.81 46.70 -43.93
C SER A 44 9.56 46.90 -42.60
N PHE A 45 10.79 47.42 -42.67
CA PHE A 45 11.62 47.65 -41.47
C PHE A 45 10.94 48.52 -40.41
N ASN A 46 10.07 49.44 -40.82
CA ASN A 46 9.33 50.32 -39.91
C ASN A 46 8.23 49.59 -39.11
N GLU A 47 7.73 48.46 -39.60
CA GLU A 47 6.65 47.69 -38.95
C GLU A 47 7.17 46.59 -38.03
N ARG A 48 8.43 46.18 -38.22
CA ARG A 48 9.07 45.14 -37.41
C ARG A 48 9.35 45.66 -36.00
N LYS A 49 9.28 44.76 -35.02
CA LYS A 49 9.60 45.10 -33.62
C LYS A 49 11.11 45.14 -33.46
N ASP A 50 11.62 46.10 -32.68
CA ASP A 50 13.05 46.23 -32.37
C ASP A 50 13.69 44.92 -31.88
N LYS A 51 12.94 44.10 -31.13
CA LYS A 51 13.40 42.79 -30.63
C LYS A 51 13.74 41.77 -31.71
N ASP A 52 13.13 41.90 -32.89
CA ASP A 52 13.36 40.98 -34.02
C ASP A 52 14.51 41.47 -34.91
N ILE A 53 14.86 42.77 -34.82
CA ILE A 53 15.91 43.42 -35.61
C ILE A 53 17.24 43.43 -34.85
N PHE A 54 17.19 43.69 -33.55
CA PHE A 54 18.35 43.88 -32.69
C PHE A 54 18.48 42.75 -31.68
N VAL A 55 19.68 42.18 -31.60
CA VAL A 55 20.07 41.25 -30.55
C VAL A 55 20.99 42.01 -29.59
N ASP A 56 20.51 42.28 -28.38
CA ASP A 56 21.30 42.87 -27.30
C ASP A 56 22.34 41.87 -26.81
N ASP A 57 23.56 41.93 -27.36
CA ASP A 57 24.65 41.05 -26.93
C ASP A 57 25.35 41.61 -25.68
N LYS A 58 24.82 41.25 -24.51
CA LYS A 58 25.31 41.71 -23.19
C LYS A 58 26.31 40.76 -22.55
N THR A 59 26.75 39.71 -23.25
CA THR A 59 27.62 38.67 -22.69
C THR A 59 28.83 38.40 -23.57
N PRO A 60 30.05 38.30 -23.02
CA PRO A 60 31.23 37.98 -23.82
C PRO A 60 31.14 36.55 -24.38
N ASP A 61 31.61 36.36 -25.62
CA ASP A 61 31.63 35.08 -26.32
C ASP A 61 32.49 34.05 -25.57
N ILE A 62 31.83 33.14 -24.86
CA ILE A 62 32.45 31.94 -24.27
C ILE A 62 32.10 30.76 -25.17
N GLU A 63 32.90 30.57 -26.23
CA GLU A 63 32.78 29.51 -27.24
C GLU A 63 32.77 28.07 -26.66
N LEU A 64 33.00 27.90 -25.35
CA LEU A 64 33.07 26.61 -24.67
C LEU A 64 31.81 26.23 -23.86
N SER A 65 30.85 27.12 -23.66
CA SER A 65 29.56 26.80 -22.98
C SER A 65 28.46 26.29 -23.92
N ALA A 66 28.71 26.36 -25.23
CA ALA A 66 27.75 26.13 -26.31
C ALA A 66 27.05 24.77 -26.22
N LYS A 67 27.70 23.70 -25.75
CA LYS A 67 27.06 22.36 -25.71
C LYS A 67 25.89 22.25 -24.72
N ILE A 68 25.87 23.06 -23.65
CA ILE A 68 24.82 23.03 -22.62
C ILE A 68 23.70 24.03 -22.95
N SER A 69 24.04 25.22 -23.47
CA SER A 69 23.06 26.21 -23.95
C SER A 69 22.33 25.71 -25.20
N ASN A 70 23.04 25.08 -26.15
CA ASN A 70 22.46 24.52 -27.37
C ASN A 70 21.39 23.48 -27.09
N LYS A 71 21.47 22.71 -26.00
CA LYS A 71 20.45 21.69 -25.74
C LYS A 71 19.09 22.28 -25.36
N LYS A 72 19.08 23.40 -24.63
CA LYS A 72 17.84 24.12 -24.29
C LYS A 72 17.30 24.88 -25.50
N ILE A 73 18.18 25.53 -26.25
CA ILE A 73 17.84 26.26 -27.48
C ILE A 73 17.28 25.29 -28.54
N ASN A 74 17.96 24.17 -28.79
CA ASN A 74 17.52 23.11 -29.71
C ASN A 74 16.25 22.40 -29.23
N ALA A 75 15.98 22.38 -27.92
CA ALA A 75 14.72 21.85 -27.38
C ALA A 75 13.55 22.83 -27.54
N SER A 76 13.81 24.14 -27.61
CA SER A 76 12.78 25.14 -27.92
C SER A 76 12.49 25.25 -29.42
N GLN A 77 13.45 24.89 -30.27
CA GLN A 77 13.23 24.81 -31.71
C GLN A 77 12.27 23.66 -32.06
N PRO A 78 11.45 23.82 -33.11
CA PRO A 78 10.60 22.72 -33.58
C PRO A 78 11.48 21.53 -34.01
N LEU A 79 10.98 20.31 -33.79
CA LEU A 79 11.66 19.11 -34.27
C LEU A 79 11.87 19.20 -35.78
N ARG A 80 12.96 18.63 -36.30
CA ARG A 80 13.32 18.68 -37.73
C ARG A 80 12.17 18.22 -38.65
N CYS A 81 11.37 17.24 -38.23
CA CYS A 81 10.19 16.78 -38.96
C CYS A 81 9.07 17.84 -39.04
N PHE A 82 8.94 18.70 -38.04
CA PHE A 82 7.97 19.80 -38.00
C PHE A 82 8.54 21.11 -38.59
N GLN A 83 9.85 21.21 -38.77
CA GLN A 83 10.48 22.35 -39.45
C GLN A 83 9.99 22.47 -40.90
N LEU A 84 9.72 21.33 -41.57
CA LEU A 84 9.12 21.26 -42.91
C LEU A 84 7.69 21.82 -42.97
N LEU A 85 6.99 21.87 -41.83
CA LEU A 85 5.64 22.41 -41.73
C LEU A 85 5.61 23.90 -41.40
N GLN A 86 6.77 24.51 -41.10
CA GLN A 86 6.83 25.96 -40.91
C GLN A 86 6.62 26.66 -42.26
N PRO A 87 5.90 27.79 -42.29
CA PRO A 87 5.72 28.53 -43.52
C PRO A 87 7.08 29.04 -44.02
N TRP A 88 7.27 29.00 -45.34
CA TRP A 88 8.50 29.45 -46.00
C TRP A 88 8.59 30.98 -46.07
N THR A 89 7.44 31.64 -45.91
CA THR A 89 7.28 33.08 -45.94
C THR A 89 6.78 33.58 -44.59
N SER A 90 7.14 34.80 -44.21
CA SER A 90 6.65 35.43 -42.99
C SER A 90 5.21 35.97 -43.11
N VAL A 91 4.58 35.84 -44.28
CA VAL A 91 3.20 36.27 -44.53
C VAL A 91 2.23 35.40 -43.71
N PRO A 92 1.34 35.99 -42.91
CA PRO A 92 0.35 35.22 -42.16
C PRO A 92 -0.67 34.56 -43.08
N ASP A 93 -1.14 33.37 -42.71
CA ASP A 93 -2.21 32.68 -43.43
C ASP A 93 -3.45 33.60 -43.54
N PRO A 94 -4.01 33.82 -44.75
CA PRO A 94 -5.19 34.68 -44.92
C PRO A 94 -6.44 34.11 -44.21
N ILE A 95 -6.44 32.80 -43.94
CA ILE A 95 -7.52 32.10 -43.21
C ILE A 95 -7.14 32.02 -41.74
N THR A 96 -7.60 33.00 -40.96
CA THR A 96 -7.31 33.11 -39.52
C THR A 96 -7.98 32.03 -38.66
N LYS A 97 -9.08 31.43 -39.12
CA LYS A 97 -9.85 30.42 -38.37
C LYS A 97 -10.17 29.22 -39.27
N ARG A 98 -9.48 28.10 -39.05
CA ARG A 98 -9.83 26.78 -39.62
C ARG A 98 -10.64 25.97 -38.60
N ASN A 99 -11.60 25.20 -39.07
CA ASN A 99 -12.34 24.26 -38.23
C ASN A 99 -11.37 23.16 -37.74
N ARG A 100 -11.03 23.18 -36.45
CA ARG A 100 -10.22 22.13 -35.82
C ARG A 100 -10.98 21.40 -34.74
N VAL A 101 -10.54 20.18 -34.49
CA VAL A 101 -10.99 19.38 -33.35
C VAL A 101 -10.55 20.05 -32.04
N ARG A 102 -11.51 20.52 -31.23
CA ARG A 102 -11.23 21.12 -29.91
C ARG A 102 -10.45 20.15 -29.04
N THR A 103 -9.45 20.66 -28.31
CA THR A 103 -8.66 19.84 -27.37
C THR A 103 -9.51 19.34 -26.21
N LYS A 104 -9.06 18.30 -25.52
CA LYS A 104 -9.78 17.74 -24.36
C LYS A 104 -10.02 18.78 -23.27
N GLU A 105 -9.14 19.77 -23.12
CA GLU A 105 -9.25 20.84 -22.14
C GLU A 105 -10.24 21.93 -22.57
N GLU A 106 -10.28 22.27 -23.86
CA GLU A 106 -11.25 23.18 -24.45
C GLU A 106 -12.69 22.64 -24.42
N ARG A 107 -12.85 21.31 -24.48
CA ARG A 107 -14.15 20.63 -24.36
C ARG A 107 -14.70 20.59 -22.93
N LYS A 108 -13.90 20.90 -21.90
CA LYS A 108 -14.38 20.90 -20.52
C LYS A 108 -15.29 22.10 -20.28
N SER A 109 -16.44 21.88 -19.63
CA SER A 109 -17.29 22.96 -19.15
C SER A 109 -16.57 23.86 -18.14
N ALA A 110 -16.95 25.14 -18.08
CA ALA A 110 -16.37 26.10 -17.13
C ALA A 110 -16.47 25.62 -15.68
N ILE A 111 -17.60 25.01 -15.31
CA ILE A 111 -17.84 24.42 -13.98
C ILE A 111 -16.81 23.35 -13.65
N ARG A 112 -16.50 22.45 -14.59
CA ARG A 112 -15.50 21.38 -14.36
C ARG A 112 -14.09 21.94 -14.20
N LYS A 113 -13.73 23.02 -14.92
CA LYS A 113 -12.44 23.70 -14.75
C LYS A 113 -12.33 24.31 -13.36
N LEU A 114 -13.37 25.02 -12.91
CA LEU A 114 -13.43 25.61 -11.57
C LEU A 114 -13.31 24.55 -10.47
N ILE A 115 -14.01 23.41 -10.60
CA ILE A 115 -13.90 22.28 -9.63
C ILE A 115 -12.49 21.68 -9.61
N GLU A 116 -11.82 21.54 -10.76
CA GLU A 116 -10.45 21.01 -10.79
C GLU A 116 -9.45 22.00 -10.18
N GLU A 117 -9.64 23.31 -10.40
CA GLU A 117 -8.82 24.37 -9.81
C GLU A 117 -9.00 24.48 -8.30
N THR A 118 -10.23 24.44 -7.78
CA THR A 118 -10.49 24.44 -6.34
C THR A 118 -9.91 23.20 -5.67
N LYS A 119 -10.04 22.02 -6.29
CA LYS A 119 -9.39 20.80 -5.80
C LYS A 119 -7.86 20.91 -5.79
N ARG A 120 -7.26 21.51 -6.82
CA ARG A 120 -5.81 21.77 -6.88
C ARG A 120 -5.36 22.75 -5.79
N LYS A 121 -6.09 23.86 -5.59
CA LYS A 121 -5.82 24.85 -4.51
C LYS A 121 -5.91 24.20 -3.13
N ASN A 122 -6.85 23.28 -2.94
CA ASN A 122 -7.03 22.52 -1.70
C ASN A 122 -6.07 21.31 -1.57
N GLY A 123 -5.13 21.11 -2.50
CA GLY A 123 -4.17 20.00 -2.47
C GLY A 123 -4.77 18.61 -2.74
N ILE A 124 -6.02 18.52 -3.19
CA ILE A 124 -6.72 17.26 -3.45
C ILE A 124 -6.37 16.74 -4.85
N VAL A 125 -5.54 15.69 -4.90
CA VAL A 125 -5.04 15.09 -6.14
C VAL A 125 -5.81 13.80 -6.47
N LYS A 126 -6.02 13.51 -7.77
CA LYS A 126 -6.66 12.25 -8.20
C LYS A 126 -5.70 11.08 -8.00
N LYS A 127 -6.25 9.90 -7.64
CA LYS A 127 -5.47 8.66 -7.46
C LYS A 127 -4.60 8.29 -8.67
N LYS A 128 -5.10 8.53 -9.90
CA LYS A 128 -4.34 8.29 -11.14
C LYS A 128 -3.06 9.14 -11.22
N ASP A 129 -3.12 10.39 -10.77
CA ASP A 129 -1.96 11.30 -10.79
C ASP A 129 -0.91 10.87 -9.76
N LEU A 130 -1.34 10.36 -8.60
CA LEU A 130 -0.44 9.77 -7.60
C LEU A 130 0.27 8.53 -8.13
N ILE A 131 -0.48 7.62 -8.76
CA ILE A 131 0.09 6.41 -9.39
C ILE A 131 1.08 6.80 -10.49
N SER A 132 0.76 7.81 -11.31
CA SER A 132 1.64 8.32 -12.36
C SER A 132 2.92 8.95 -11.80
N LYS A 133 2.85 9.67 -10.68
CA LYS A 133 4.04 10.20 -9.99
C LYS A 133 4.94 9.07 -9.48
N GLN A 134 4.35 8.05 -8.84
CA GLN A 134 5.08 6.88 -8.36
C GLN A 134 5.75 6.11 -9.51
N SER A 135 5.02 5.84 -10.60
CA SER A 135 5.59 5.14 -11.75
C SER A 135 6.71 5.95 -12.42
N ARG A 136 6.57 7.29 -12.50
CA ARG A 136 7.62 8.17 -13.02
C ARG A 136 8.86 8.17 -12.13
N GLN A 137 8.71 8.13 -10.81
CA GLN A 137 9.83 8.00 -9.88
C GLN A 137 10.56 6.66 -10.05
N ILE A 138 9.82 5.54 -10.12
CA ILE A 138 10.39 4.21 -10.38
C ILE A 138 11.15 4.19 -11.71
N THR A 139 10.54 4.74 -12.77
CA THR A 139 11.18 4.79 -14.09
C THR A 139 12.44 5.65 -14.09
N LYS A 140 12.46 6.75 -13.34
CA LYS A 140 13.67 7.58 -13.17
C LYS A 140 14.77 6.82 -12.45
N ALA A 141 14.46 6.11 -11.37
CA ALA A 141 15.41 5.30 -10.63
C ALA A 141 15.99 4.18 -11.50
N LEU A 142 15.15 3.47 -12.26
CA LEU A 142 15.59 2.46 -13.22
C LEU A 142 16.55 3.05 -14.26
N LYS A 143 16.21 4.21 -14.84
CA LYS A 143 17.09 4.90 -15.81
C LYS A 143 18.42 5.38 -15.21
N GLN A 144 18.46 5.69 -13.92
CA GLN A 144 19.71 6.05 -13.23
C GLN A 144 20.62 4.83 -13.03
N ASN A 145 20.03 3.65 -12.86
CA ASN A 145 20.77 2.39 -12.69
C ASN A 145 21.24 1.76 -14.01
N VAL A 146 20.75 2.23 -15.16
CA VAL A 146 21.26 1.78 -16.46
C VAL A 146 22.70 2.28 -16.61
N PRO A 147 23.68 1.38 -16.84
CA PRO A 147 25.07 1.80 -17.04
C PRO A 147 25.17 2.77 -18.22
N LYS A 148 25.99 3.81 -18.07
CA LYS A 148 26.29 4.71 -19.18
C LYS A 148 27.15 3.99 -20.21
N ARG A 149 27.09 4.42 -21.47
CA ARG A 149 27.93 3.90 -22.55
C ARG A 149 29.41 3.97 -22.12
N GLY A 150 30.05 2.82 -21.93
CA GLY A 150 31.44 2.70 -21.45
C GLY A 150 31.60 2.23 -19.99
N GLU A 151 30.53 2.18 -19.19
CA GLU A 151 30.55 1.58 -17.85
C GLU A 151 30.06 0.12 -17.93
N PHE A 152 30.96 -0.87 -17.81
CA PHE A 152 30.59 -2.28 -17.72
C PHE A 152 30.47 -2.67 -16.25
N LYS A 153 29.23 -2.74 -15.74
CA LYS A 153 28.93 -3.16 -14.35
C LYS A 153 28.36 -4.58 -14.26
N GLU A 154 28.15 -5.21 -15.40
CA GLU A 154 27.71 -6.60 -15.49
C GLU A 154 28.92 -7.46 -15.87
N ASP A 155 29.16 -8.51 -15.10
CA ASP A 155 30.17 -9.50 -15.44
C ASP A 155 29.68 -10.32 -16.64
N ILE A 156 30.48 -10.29 -17.72
CA ILE A 156 30.17 -10.98 -18.98
C ILE A 156 30.27 -12.50 -18.77
N TRP A 157 31.03 -12.94 -17.77
CA TRP A 157 31.30 -14.34 -17.44
C TRP A 157 30.32 -14.95 -16.44
N GLU A 158 29.50 -14.15 -15.74
CA GLU A 158 28.40 -14.66 -14.90
C GLU A 158 27.12 -14.96 -15.69
N ASN A 159 27.05 -14.58 -16.97
CA ASN A 159 25.85 -14.69 -17.80
C ASN A 159 25.73 -16.04 -18.54
N ASP A 160 25.74 -17.15 -17.80
CA ASP A 160 25.33 -18.47 -18.31
C ASP A 160 23.78 -18.62 -18.37
N GLU A 161 23.07 -17.55 -18.77
CA GLU A 161 21.62 -17.46 -18.56
C GLU A 161 20.80 -17.02 -19.79
N LYS A 162 21.31 -17.17 -21.01
CA LYS A 162 20.45 -17.16 -22.20
C LYS A 162 20.21 -18.59 -22.67
N ASN A 163 18.96 -18.92 -22.99
CA ASN A 163 18.57 -20.23 -23.52
C ASN A 163 19.63 -20.66 -24.56
N PRO A 164 20.26 -21.84 -24.44
CA PRO A 164 21.31 -22.26 -25.36
C PRO A 164 20.81 -22.37 -26.82
N LEU A 165 19.49 -22.42 -27.01
CA LEU A 165 18.82 -22.49 -28.31
C LEU A 165 18.44 -21.10 -28.88
N GLY A 166 18.64 -20.01 -28.12
CA GLY A 166 18.24 -18.66 -28.49
C GLY A 166 16.71 -18.46 -28.56
N ASP A 167 16.26 -17.20 -28.46
CA ASP A 167 14.86 -16.84 -28.69
C ASP A 167 14.62 -16.62 -30.20
N GLY A 168 15.01 -17.61 -31.02
CA GLY A 168 14.89 -17.55 -32.48
C GLY A 168 13.46 -17.85 -32.93
N GLU A 169 12.93 -17.05 -33.86
CA GLU A 169 11.59 -17.22 -34.46
C GLU A 169 11.40 -18.60 -35.14
N TRP A 170 12.49 -19.32 -35.40
CA TRP A 170 12.53 -20.61 -36.08
C TRP A 170 12.25 -21.83 -35.18
N LEU A 171 12.35 -21.71 -33.86
CA LEU A 171 12.04 -22.80 -32.94
C LEU A 171 10.74 -22.51 -32.18
N HIS A 172 9.77 -23.41 -32.31
CA HIS A 172 8.52 -23.34 -31.56
C HIS A 172 8.78 -23.47 -30.04
N GLU A 173 7.99 -22.78 -29.21
CA GLU A 173 8.20 -22.77 -27.75
C GLU A 173 8.14 -24.19 -27.14
N GLU A 174 7.32 -25.06 -27.73
CA GLU A 174 7.18 -26.46 -27.32
C GLU A 174 8.40 -27.32 -27.66
N THR A 175 9.03 -27.11 -28.82
CA THR A 175 10.23 -27.85 -29.21
C THR A 175 11.42 -27.43 -28.35
N ASN A 176 11.56 -26.13 -28.10
CA ASN A 176 12.52 -25.60 -27.13
C ASN A 176 12.31 -26.21 -25.74
N ARG A 177 11.05 -26.29 -25.27
CA ARG A 177 10.73 -26.90 -23.98
C ARG A 177 11.07 -28.40 -23.93
N HIS A 178 10.76 -29.14 -24.98
CA HIS A 178 11.07 -30.57 -25.07
C HIS A 178 12.58 -30.81 -25.06
N VAL A 179 13.33 -30.10 -25.90
CA VAL A 179 14.79 -30.22 -26.01
C VAL A 179 15.47 -29.82 -24.68
N LEU A 180 15.08 -28.70 -24.08
CA LEU A 180 15.61 -28.28 -22.78
C LEU A 180 15.27 -29.26 -21.65
N LYS A 181 14.10 -29.92 -21.71
CA LYS A 181 13.70 -30.95 -20.75
C LYS A 181 14.57 -32.20 -20.90
N SER A 182 14.82 -32.65 -22.13
CA SER A 182 15.69 -33.80 -22.42
C SER A 182 17.15 -33.56 -22.04
N ILE A 183 17.63 -32.33 -22.18
CA ILE A 183 19.00 -31.92 -21.79
C ILE A 183 19.10 -31.62 -20.27
N GLY A 184 17.98 -31.59 -19.54
CA GLY A 184 17.95 -31.27 -18.10
C GLY A 184 18.20 -29.79 -17.78
N LYS A 185 18.23 -28.92 -18.78
CA LYS A 185 18.45 -27.46 -18.65
C LYS A 185 17.16 -26.65 -18.68
N LEU A 186 16.00 -27.30 -18.55
CA LEU A 186 14.72 -26.61 -18.50
C LEU A 186 14.60 -25.76 -17.24
N LYS A 187 14.74 -24.44 -17.38
CA LYS A 187 14.49 -23.47 -16.31
C LYS A 187 12.99 -23.38 -16.04
N VAL A 188 12.50 -24.16 -15.08
CA VAL A 188 11.14 -24.00 -14.57
C VAL A 188 11.10 -22.72 -13.75
N ARG A 189 10.45 -21.67 -14.27
CA ARG A 189 10.20 -20.45 -13.50
C ARG A 189 9.45 -20.86 -12.22
N PRO A 190 9.96 -20.50 -11.02
CA PRO A 190 9.21 -20.76 -9.81
C PRO A 190 7.84 -20.08 -9.90
N SER A 191 6.82 -20.71 -9.31
CA SER A 191 5.48 -20.16 -9.33
C SER A 191 5.47 -18.72 -8.80
N LYS A 192 4.53 -17.89 -9.29
CA LYS A 192 4.42 -16.48 -8.88
C LYS A 192 4.20 -16.33 -7.37
N THR A 193 3.66 -17.35 -6.71
CA THR A 193 3.54 -17.42 -5.24
C THR A 193 4.90 -17.65 -4.58
N TYR A 194 5.71 -18.58 -5.09
CA TYR A 194 7.06 -18.84 -4.59
C TYR A 194 8.03 -17.66 -4.79
N ALA A 195 8.01 -17.03 -5.97
CA ALA A 195 8.88 -15.89 -6.30
C ALA A 195 8.56 -14.62 -5.48
N LYS A 196 7.28 -14.41 -5.13
CA LYS A 196 6.86 -13.34 -4.20
C LYS A 196 7.35 -13.60 -2.78
N ASN A 197 7.52 -14.86 -2.38
CA ASN A 197 7.91 -15.24 -1.03
C ASN A 197 9.44 -15.17 -0.81
N ARG A 198 10.25 -15.55 -1.82
CA ARG A 198 11.72 -15.53 -1.70
C ARG A 198 12.34 -14.13 -1.60
N SER A 199 11.80 -13.14 -2.30
CA SER A 199 12.40 -11.80 -2.36
C SER A 199 11.93 -10.84 -1.25
N LYS A 200 10.93 -11.22 -0.44
CA LYS A 200 10.28 -10.28 0.50
C LYS A 200 9.99 -10.80 1.91
N VAL A 201 10.15 -12.08 2.22
CA VAL A 201 9.73 -12.56 3.54
C VAL A 201 10.73 -13.59 4.08
N LEU A 202 11.78 -13.12 4.76
CA LEU A 202 12.24 -13.90 5.91
C LEU A 202 10.99 -14.06 6.82
N PRO A 203 10.61 -15.28 7.25
CA PRO A 203 9.37 -15.49 8.00
C PRO A 203 9.29 -14.73 9.33
N SER A 204 10.42 -14.18 9.78
CA SER A 204 10.59 -13.28 10.93
C SER A 204 11.64 -12.21 10.61
N GLY A 205 11.59 -11.10 11.35
CA GLY A 205 12.64 -10.06 11.32
C GLY A 205 13.87 -10.37 12.19
N LEU A 206 13.95 -11.57 12.75
CA LEU A 206 15.05 -11.98 13.65
C LEU A 206 16.30 -12.38 12.85
N PRO A 207 17.50 -12.09 13.37
CA PRO A 207 18.75 -12.52 12.75
C PRO A 207 18.88 -14.04 12.77
N ALA A 208 19.65 -14.60 11.83
CA ALA A 208 19.84 -16.05 11.72
C ALA A 208 20.55 -16.67 12.93
N THR A 209 21.44 -15.89 13.56
CA THR A 209 22.14 -16.21 14.80
C THR A 209 21.92 -15.03 15.74
N GLU A 210 21.41 -15.27 16.93
CA GLU A 210 21.33 -14.24 17.97
C GLU A 210 22.68 -14.15 18.67
N ALA A 211 23.07 -12.94 19.07
CA ALA A 211 24.29 -12.77 19.86
C ALA A 211 24.03 -13.32 21.28
N PRO A 212 24.92 -14.17 21.82
CA PRO A 212 24.80 -14.67 23.18
C PRO A 212 24.97 -13.53 24.19
N HIS A 213 24.51 -13.77 25.42
CA HIS A 213 24.74 -12.84 26.53
C HIS A 213 26.25 -12.70 26.83
N PRO A 214 26.77 -11.50 27.15
CA PRO A 214 28.20 -11.31 27.45
C PRO A 214 28.70 -12.16 28.62
N GLY A 215 27.84 -12.43 29.61
CA GLY A 215 28.12 -13.31 30.75
C GLY A 215 28.40 -14.78 30.40
N LEU A 216 28.17 -15.21 29.15
CA LEU A 216 28.51 -16.55 28.65
C LEU A 216 29.93 -16.66 28.09
N SER A 217 30.66 -15.55 28.05
CA SER A 217 32.06 -15.58 27.62
C SER A 217 32.91 -16.42 28.58
N TYR A 218 34.02 -16.95 28.09
CA TYR A 218 34.95 -17.77 28.88
C TYR A 218 35.60 -17.01 30.05
N ASN A 219 35.63 -15.68 29.96
CA ASN A 219 36.16 -14.76 30.97
C ASN A 219 35.25 -13.52 31.03
N PRO A 220 34.04 -13.65 31.59
CA PRO A 220 33.06 -12.57 31.62
C PRO A 220 33.43 -11.53 32.67
N SER A 221 32.93 -10.30 32.50
CA SER A 221 32.96 -9.33 33.60
C SER A 221 32.05 -9.80 34.73
N PHE A 222 32.37 -9.44 35.97
CA PHE A 222 31.57 -9.80 37.14
C PHE A 222 30.11 -9.33 37.00
N THR A 223 29.90 -8.11 36.48
CA THR A 223 28.56 -7.56 36.27
C THR A 223 27.78 -8.32 35.21
N ASP A 224 28.42 -8.64 34.08
CA ASP A 224 27.75 -9.36 32.99
C ASP A 224 27.41 -10.81 33.37
N HIS A 225 28.25 -11.45 34.20
CA HIS A 225 27.97 -12.79 34.73
C HIS A 225 26.83 -12.76 35.75
N GLN A 226 26.82 -11.80 36.67
CA GLN A 226 25.72 -11.64 37.62
C GLN A 226 24.39 -11.31 36.91
N ASP A 227 24.43 -10.50 35.86
CA ASP A 227 23.27 -10.20 35.01
C ASP A 227 22.74 -11.44 34.27
N LEU A 228 23.62 -12.38 33.90
CA LEU A 228 23.22 -13.66 33.35
C LEU A 228 22.54 -14.53 34.43
N LEU A 229 23.19 -14.68 35.58
CA LEU A 229 22.70 -15.50 36.69
C LEU A 229 21.35 -15.00 37.22
N THR A 230 21.15 -13.69 37.31
CA THR A 230 19.87 -13.09 37.71
C THR A 230 18.76 -13.45 36.73
N LYS A 231 19.00 -13.35 35.41
CA LYS A 231 18.03 -13.75 34.37
C LYS A 231 17.65 -15.24 34.46
N ILE A 232 18.64 -16.09 34.72
CA ILE A 232 18.41 -17.53 34.90
C ILE A 232 17.61 -17.78 36.18
N ALA A 233 18.00 -17.19 37.30
CA ALA A 233 17.30 -17.31 38.58
C ALA A 233 15.84 -16.84 38.48
N GLU A 234 15.57 -15.76 37.75
CA GLU A 234 14.21 -15.31 37.48
C GLU A 234 13.38 -16.31 36.64
N LYS A 235 14.02 -17.01 35.69
CA LYS A 235 13.38 -18.08 34.90
C LYS A 235 13.06 -19.28 35.79
N GLU A 236 14.03 -19.73 36.58
CA GLU A 236 13.88 -20.85 37.53
C GLU A 236 12.81 -20.56 38.60
N MET A 237 12.82 -19.36 39.19
CA MET A 237 11.78 -18.97 40.16
C MET A 237 10.37 -18.98 39.56
N LYS A 238 10.22 -18.70 38.26
CA LYS A 238 8.91 -18.81 37.59
C LYS A 238 8.50 -20.26 37.45
N LEU A 239 9.40 -21.15 37.05
CA LEU A 239 9.14 -22.59 36.96
C LEU A 239 8.77 -23.16 38.32
N MET A 240 9.54 -22.85 39.38
CA MET A 240 9.23 -23.28 40.75
C MET A 240 7.83 -22.82 41.20
N LYS A 241 7.47 -21.56 40.94
CA LYS A 241 6.13 -21.03 41.28
C LYS A 241 5.02 -21.72 40.48
N GLU A 242 5.26 -22.03 39.22
CA GLU A 242 4.30 -22.77 38.37
C GLU A 242 4.12 -24.20 38.90
N GLU A 243 5.20 -24.87 39.30
CA GLU A 243 5.16 -26.20 39.91
C GLU A 243 4.45 -26.19 41.26
N GLU A 244 4.75 -25.24 42.15
CA GLU A 244 4.06 -25.05 43.42
C GLU A 244 2.57 -24.77 43.21
N HIS A 245 2.23 -23.95 42.23
CA HIS A 245 0.85 -23.66 41.86
C HIS A 245 0.14 -24.93 41.36
N LEU A 246 0.77 -25.69 40.48
CA LEU A 246 0.23 -26.96 39.99
C LEU A 246 0.05 -27.96 41.13
N ASN A 247 1.04 -28.12 42.01
CA ASN A 247 0.94 -28.98 43.19
C ASN A 247 -0.20 -28.54 44.11
N ARG A 248 -0.37 -27.24 44.31
CA ARG A 248 -1.48 -26.69 45.08
C ARG A 248 -2.83 -27.02 44.44
N VAL A 249 -2.98 -26.79 43.14
CA VAL A 249 -4.24 -26.95 42.39
C VAL A 249 -4.57 -28.42 42.10
N THR A 250 -3.58 -29.27 41.95
CA THR A 250 -3.77 -30.69 41.65
C THR A 250 -3.65 -31.51 42.93
N SER A 251 -2.44 -31.71 43.44
CA SER A 251 -2.19 -32.59 44.58
C SER A 251 -2.88 -32.12 45.87
N ASN A 252 -2.86 -30.83 46.19
CA ASN A 252 -3.32 -30.35 47.51
C ASN A 252 -4.81 -29.98 47.54
N MET A 253 -5.44 -29.64 46.41
CA MET A 253 -6.89 -29.38 46.38
C MET A 253 -7.70 -30.68 46.46
N PHE A 254 -7.18 -31.80 45.96
CA PHE A 254 -7.86 -33.08 46.04
C PHE A 254 -7.36 -33.86 47.26
N SER A 255 -8.18 -33.93 48.31
CA SER A 255 -7.93 -34.87 49.40
C SER A 255 -8.15 -36.30 48.88
N LYS A 256 -7.28 -37.22 49.30
CA LYS A 256 -7.49 -38.65 49.05
C LYS A 256 -8.57 -39.12 50.04
N VAL A 257 -9.79 -39.32 49.55
CA VAL A 257 -10.93 -39.79 50.34
C VAL A 257 -11.08 -41.30 50.16
N THR A 258 -11.40 -42.02 51.23
CA THR A 258 -11.67 -43.45 51.16
C THR A 258 -13.03 -43.71 50.48
N PRO A 259 -13.25 -44.88 49.84
CA PRO A 259 -14.52 -45.18 49.18
C PRO A 259 -15.77 -45.04 50.09
N GLU A 260 -15.64 -45.33 51.39
CA GLU A 260 -16.74 -45.24 52.38
C GLU A 260 -17.14 -43.79 52.70
N GLU A 261 -16.16 -42.91 52.89
CA GLU A 261 -16.39 -41.48 53.12
C GLU A 261 -17.03 -40.80 51.90
N ASN A 262 -16.65 -41.23 50.69
CA ASN A 262 -17.23 -40.74 49.44
C ASN A 262 -18.73 -41.11 49.32
N TYR A 263 -19.11 -42.31 49.76
CA TYR A 263 -20.51 -42.75 49.77
C TYR A 263 -21.38 -41.90 50.72
N ASN A 264 -20.87 -41.58 51.90
CA ASN A 264 -21.58 -40.77 52.89
C ASN A 264 -21.77 -39.31 52.42
N LEU A 265 -20.76 -38.72 51.76
CA LEU A 265 -20.86 -37.39 51.16
C LEU A 265 -21.92 -37.35 50.05
N TRP A 266 -21.94 -38.36 49.17
CA TRP A 266 -22.95 -38.48 48.10
C TRP A 266 -24.39 -38.56 48.65
N MET A 267 -24.60 -39.33 49.71
CA MET A 267 -25.91 -39.42 50.37
C MET A 267 -26.37 -38.08 50.96
N SER A 268 -25.44 -37.29 51.53
CA SER A 268 -25.74 -35.96 52.06
C SER A 268 -26.08 -34.96 50.95
N GLU A 269 -25.33 -34.95 49.85
CA GLU A 269 -25.59 -34.08 48.70
C GLU A 269 -26.95 -34.36 48.04
N MET A 270 -27.37 -35.63 47.95
CA MET A 270 -28.68 -36.00 47.39
C MET A 270 -29.88 -35.58 48.27
N SER A 271 -29.64 -35.21 49.53
CA SER A 271 -30.70 -34.80 50.46
C SER A 271 -30.92 -33.28 50.53
N GLN A 272 -30.00 -32.47 49.98
CA GLN A 272 -30.12 -31.01 49.95
C GLN A 272 -30.97 -30.56 48.76
N GLY A 273 -32.15 -29.97 49.03
CA GLY A 273 -33.04 -29.43 47.99
C GLY A 273 -34.54 -29.72 48.17
N LEU A 274 -34.94 -30.33 49.29
CA LEU A 274 -36.33 -30.65 49.58
C LEU A 274 -37.01 -29.62 50.51
N ASP A 275 -36.92 -28.32 50.20
CA ASP A 275 -37.67 -27.26 50.91
C ASP A 275 -38.89 -26.79 50.09
N LYS A 276 -40.08 -26.96 50.69
CA LYS A 276 -41.40 -26.65 50.13
C LYS A 276 -41.87 -25.26 50.55
N THR A 277 -41.87 -24.28 49.65
CA THR A 277 -42.64 -23.04 49.83
C THR A 277 -43.35 -22.63 48.53
N PRO A 278 -44.70 -22.71 48.44
CA PRO A 278 -45.46 -22.18 47.31
C PRO A 278 -45.71 -20.67 47.51
N GLY A 279 -44.98 -19.83 46.77
CA GLY A 279 -45.16 -18.38 46.74
C GLY A 279 -46.16 -17.95 45.66
N SER A 280 -47.26 -17.33 46.10
CA SER A 280 -48.34 -16.71 45.32
C SER A 280 -47.85 -15.47 44.57
N ASP A 281 -48.02 -15.42 43.25
CA ASP A 281 -47.80 -14.22 42.43
C ASP A 281 -49.17 -13.60 42.09
N ASP A 282 -49.38 -12.37 42.54
CA ASP A 282 -50.66 -11.64 42.52
C ASP A 282 -50.75 -10.73 41.29
N ASP A 283 -51.94 -10.74 40.66
CA ASP A 283 -52.29 -10.04 39.42
C ASP A 283 -52.31 -8.50 39.59
N ASN A 284 -51.83 -7.75 38.57
CA ASN A 284 -52.17 -6.33 38.44
C ASN A 284 -52.57 -5.98 37.00
N GLY A 285 -53.88 -5.96 36.76
CA GLY A 285 -54.51 -5.60 35.49
C GLY A 285 -54.47 -4.09 35.24
N GLY A 286 -53.64 -3.68 34.27
CA GLY A 286 -53.63 -2.31 33.74
C GLY A 286 -54.74 -2.09 32.70
N GLU A 287 -55.69 -1.23 33.04
CA GLU A 287 -56.81 -0.78 32.21
C GLU A 287 -56.33 -0.04 30.93
N TYR A 288 -56.68 -0.56 29.76
CA TYR A 288 -56.29 0.00 28.46
C TYR A 288 -57.33 1.03 27.98
N SER A 289 -57.03 2.33 28.09
CA SER A 289 -57.88 3.40 27.55
C SER A 289 -57.50 3.74 26.10
N ALA A 290 -58.45 3.59 25.17
CA ALA A 290 -58.26 3.92 23.75
C ALA A 290 -58.10 5.44 23.54
N ILE A 291 -56.96 5.85 22.99
CA ILE A 291 -56.48 7.25 22.94
C ILE A 291 -57.18 8.13 21.87
N ASN A 292 -58.10 7.60 21.05
CA ASN A 292 -58.65 8.37 19.93
C ASN A 292 -60.18 8.35 19.88
N PRO A 293 -60.86 9.49 20.15
CA PRO A 293 -62.30 9.60 19.99
C PRO A 293 -62.72 9.61 18.51
N PRO A 294 -63.91 9.07 18.16
CA PRO A 294 -64.38 8.98 16.78
C PRO A 294 -64.60 10.35 16.15
N THR A 295 -64.02 10.58 14.97
CA THR A 295 -64.14 11.84 14.22
C THR A 295 -65.39 11.85 13.34
N SER A 296 -66.33 12.76 13.59
CA SER A 296 -67.52 12.95 12.74
C SER A 296 -67.27 13.93 11.58
N PHE A 297 -67.79 13.59 10.39
CA PHE A 297 -67.56 14.28 9.11
C PHE A 297 -68.29 15.64 8.96
N LEU A 298 -69.24 15.98 9.85
CA LEU A 298 -70.22 17.06 9.63
C LEU A 298 -69.98 18.41 10.35
N LYS A 299 -68.83 18.63 11.00
CA LYS A 299 -68.57 19.88 11.74
C LYS A 299 -67.93 20.97 10.86
N LYS A 300 -68.75 21.72 10.10
CA LYS A 300 -68.28 22.95 9.42
C LYS A 300 -67.99 24.04 10.46
N LYS A 301 -66.75 24.53 10.50
CA LYS A 301 -66.29 25.54 11.48
C LYS A 301 -66.77 26.94 11.08
N THR A 302 -67.39 27.65 12.02
CA THR A 302 -67.80 29.07 11.87
C THR A 302 -66.60 30.03 11.71
N LEU A 303 -66.81 31.23 11.16
CA LEU A 303 -65.72 32.23 10.98
C LEU A 303 -65.05 32.62 12.31
N LYS A 304 -65.82 32.77 13.39
CA LYS A 304 -65.30 33.09 14.74
C LYS A 304 -64.44 31.95 15.30
N THR A 305 -64.83 30.68 15.08
CA THR A 305 -64.02 29.52 15.48
C THR A 305 -62.76 29.37 14.61
N ARG A 306 -62.82 29.72 13.31
CA ARG A 306 -61.62 29.79 12.44
C ARG A 306 -60.63 30.87 12.90
N ARG A 307 -61.10 32.04 13.34
CA ARG A 307 -60.23 33.11 13.88
C ARG A 307 -59.54 32.67 15.18
N LYS A 308 -60.29 32.13 16.15
CA LYS A 308 -59.71 31.59 17.39
C LYS A 308 -58.71 30.45 17.14
N LEU A 309 -58.98 29.57 16.17
CA LEU A 309 -58.06 28.49 15.80
C LEU A 309 -56.79 29.05 15.14
N LYS A 310 -56.90 30.11 14.34
CA LYS A 310 -55.74 30.81 13.75
C LYS A 310 -54.87 31.49 14.83
N GLU A 311 -55.49 32.14 15.81
CA GLU A 311 -54.79 32.72 16.98
C GLU A 311 -54.11 31.63 17.82
N ALA A 312 -54.82 30.55 18.18
CA ALA A 312 -54.24 29.41 18.89
C ALA A 312 -53.08 28.75 18.11
N LYS A 313 -53.17 28.68 16.77
CA LYS A 313 -52.09 28.16 15.92
C LYS A 313 -50.87 29.08 15.91
N LYS A 314 -51.07 30.41 15.95
CA LYS A 314 -49.99 31.40 16.05
C LYS A 314 -49.30 31.31 17.42
N GLU A 315 -50.06 31.27 18.51
CA GLU A 315 -49.53 31.10 19.86
C GLU A 315 -48.79 29.77 20.02
N ALA A 316 -49.31 28.68 19.45
CA ALA A 316 -48.63 27.40 19.44
C ALA A 316 -47.29 27.47 18.71
N HIS A 317 -47.24 28.18 17.58
CA HIS A 317 -46.01 28.39 16.82
C HIS A 317 -45.00 29.27 17.56
N GLU A 318 -45.45 30.32 18.26
CA GLU A 318 -44.59 31.15 19.12
C GLU A 318 -44.04 30.36 20.30
N LYS A 319 -44.89 29.55 20.97
CA LYS A 319 -44.45 28.61 22.01
C LYS A 319 -43.44 27.60 21.48
N GLN A 320 -43.60 27.12 20.25
CA GLN A 320 -42.61 26.25 19.60
C GLN A 320 -41.29 26.99 19.34
N LYS A 321 -41.32 28.23 18.86
CA LYS A 321 -40.11 29.06 18.66
C LYS A 321 -39.36 29.27 19.97
N LEU A 322 -40.06 29.66 21.05
CA LEU A 322 -39.47 29.83 22.38
C LEU A 322 -38.88 28.52 22.92
N LYS A 323 -39.55 27.38 22.69
CA LYS A 323 -38.99 26.06 23.03
C LYS A 323 -37.70 25.77 22.26
N VAL A 324 -37.64 26.12 20.98
CA VAL A 324 -36.43 25.95 20.15
C VAL A 324 -35.30 26.85 20.64
N GLU A 325 -35.58 28.10 20.99
CA GLU A 325 -34.58 29.02 21.55
C GLU A 325 -34.02 28.54 22.90
N LYS A 326 -34.90 28.07 23.80
CA LYS A 326 -34.48 27.44 25.06
C LYS A 326 -33.63 26.18 24.84
N LYS A 327 -33.93 25.38 23.80
CA LYS A 327 -33.10 24.25 23.41
C LYS A 327 -31.72 24.70 22.92
N LYS A 328 -31.65 25.74 22.08
CA LYS A 328 -30.37 26.29 21.61
C LYS A 328 -29.49 26.75 22.78
N SER A 329 -30.06 27.45 23.77
CA SER A 329 -29.30 27.84 24.96
C SER A 329 -28.82 26.63 25.78
N ALA A 330 -29.66 25.60 25.94
CA ALA A 330 -29.26 24.36 26.62
C ALA A 330 -28.17 23.59 25.85
N ASP A 331 -28.25 23.57 24.51
CA ASP A 331 -27.28 22.94 23.64
C ASP A 331 -25.90 23.62 23.74
N ILE A 332 -25.84 24.95 23.88
CA ILE A 332 -24.59 25.68 24.13
C ILE A 332 -23.88 25.16 25.39
N TYR A 333 -24.61 24.94 26.48
CA TYR A 333 -24.02 24.35 27.69
C TYR A 333 -23.61 22.88 27.48
N ARG A 334 -24.37 22.13 26.67
CA ARG A 334 -24.05 20.75 26.29
C ARG A 334 -22.79 20.65 25.43
N LEU A 335 -22.43 21.67 24.64
CA LEU A 335 -21.20 21.67 23.84
C LEU A 335 -19.94 21.43 24.69
N ARG A 336 -19.88 21.98 25.92
CA ARG A 336 -18.74 21.76 26.83
C ARG A 336 -18.64 20.30 27.27
N LEU A 337 -19.76 19.66 27.54
CA LEU A 337 -19.82 18.22 27.86
C LEU A 337 -19.41 17.38 26.64
N MET A 338 -19.93 17.72 25.45
CA MET A 338 -19.54 17.04 24.20
C MET A 338 -18.05 17.19 23.90
N ALA A 339 -17.47 18.37 24.11
CA ALA A 339 -16.03 18.60 23.93
C ALA A 339 -15.20 17.75 24.89
N LYS A 340 -15.60 17.66 26.17
CA LYS A 340 -14.95 16.78 27.16
C LYS A 340 -15.08 15.30 26.78
N GLU A 341 -16.25 14.88 26.31
CA GLU A 341 -16.47 13.51 25.80
C GLU A 341 -15.60 13.19 24.58
N ILE A 342 -15.50 14.12 23.62
CA ILE A 342 -14.65 13.99 22.43
C ILE A 342 -13.18 13.86 22.86
N SER A 343 -12.69 14.76 23.73
CA SER A 343 -11.32 14.71 24.25
C SER A 343 -11.03 13.36 24.95
N ASN A 344 -11.93 12.88 25.79
CA ASN A 344 -11.77 11.59 26.47
C ASN A 344 -11.76 10.42 25.47
N LYS A 345 -12.59 10.47 24.42
CA LYS A 345 -12.62 9.46 23.35
C LYS A 345 -11.32 9.48 22.54
N GLU A 346 -10.82 10.67 22.20
CA GLU A 346 -9.56 10.85 21.48
C GLU A 346 -8.36 10.32 22.27
N GLN A 347 -8.28 10.61 23.58
CA GLN A 347 -7.24 10.06 24.45
C GLN A 347 -7.28 8.52 24.51
N LYS A 348 -8.48 7.93 24.67
CA LYS A 348 -8.66 6.48 24.65
C LYS A 348 -8.24 5.89 23.30
N TRP A 349 -8.65 6.50 22.19
CA TRP A 349 -8.28 6.06 20.85
C TRP A 349 -6.78 6.19 20.58
N ALA A 350 -6.13 7.25 21.06
CA ALA A 350 -4.70 7.45 20.96
C ALA A 350 -3.94 6.32 21.69
N ALA A 351 -4.32 6.02 22.94
CA ALA A 351 -3.73 4.94 23.72
C ALA A 351 -3.93 3.55 23.06
N VAL A 352 -5.12 3.28 22.53
CA VAL A 352 -5.39 2.03 21.78
C VAL A 352 -4.57 1.97 20.49
N LYS A 353 -4.44 3.08 19.77
CA LYS A 353 -3.63 3.18 18.55
C LYS A 353 -2.16 2.93 18.85
N GLU A 354 -1.62 3.50 19.91
CA GLU A 354 -0.24 3.29 20.37
C GLU A 354 -0.02 1.82 20.74
N LYS A 355 -0.91 1.22 21.54
CA LYS A 355 -0.87 -0.22 21.86
C LYS A 355 -0.90 -1.09 20.60
N ARG A 356 -1.74 -0.74 19.63
CA ARG A 356 -1.83 -1.44 18.33
C ARG A 356 -0.55 -1.28 17.50
N GLN A 357 0.08 -0.11 17.52
CA GLN A 357 1.35 0.13 16.85
C GLN A 357 2.47 -0.68 17.50
N LYS A 358 2.59 -0.66 18.84
CA LYS A 358 3.55 -1.48 19.60
C LYS A 358 3.37 -2.97 19.31
N LYS A 359 2.12 -3.46 19.30
CA LYS A 359 1.80 -4.85 18.95
C LYS A 359 2.18 -5.21 17.50
N LYS A 360 1.89 -4.33 16.54
CA LYS A 360 2.31 -4.55 15.13
C LYS A 360 3.83 -4.59 14.98
N ALA A 361 4.55 -3.74 15.72
CA ALA A 361 6.01 -3.73 15.71
C ALA A 361 6.57 -5.04 16.30
N SER A 362 6.03 -5.51 17.43
CA SER A 362 6.46 -6.78 18.05
C SER A 362 6.04 -8.01 17.24
N GLU A 363 4.92 -7.95 16.50
CA GLU A 363 4.45 -9.04 15.64
C GLU A 363 5.44 -9.43 14.52
N VAL A 364 6.31 -8.52 14.08
CA VAL A 364 7.34 -8.80 13.07
C VAL A 364 8.42 -9.75 13.59
N ASN A 365 8.80 -9.60 14.87
CA ASN A 365 9.85 -10.38 15.53
C ASN A 365 9.30 -11.53 16.37
N ARG A 366 7.97 -11.63 16.47
CA ARG A 366 7.28 -12.64 17.26
C ARG A 366 7.39 -14.04 16.63
N THR A 367 7.61 -15.03 17.47
CA THR A 367 7.43 -16.45 17.14
C THR A 367 5.94 -16.77 16.93
N LYS A 368 5.62 -17.39 15.80
CA LYS A 368 4.27 -17.80 15.40
C LYS A 368 4.05 -19.25 15.77
N LYS A 369 2.81 -19.57 16.09
CA LYS A 369 2.35 -20.95 16.27
C LYS A 369 2.01 -21.52 14.89
N LEU A 370 2.97 -22.18 14.25
CA LEU A 370 2.79 -22.80 12.93
C LEU A 370 1.99 -24.11 13.01
N ALA A 371 2.18 -24.89 14.07
CA ALA A 371 1.53 -26.19 14.30
C ALA A 371 0.75 -26.24 15.62
N LYS A 372 0.37 -27.43 16.08
CA LYS A 372 -0.37 -27.63 17.34
C LYS A 372 0.40 -27.14 18.58
N ARG A 373 1.73 -27.28 18.59
CA ARG A 373 2.59 -26.91 19.72
C ARG A 373 3.06 -25.45 19.62
N LYS A 374 3.21 -24.81 20.78
CA LYS A 374 3.82 -23.47 20.89
C LYS A 374 5.34 -23.65 20.96
N PHE A 375 6.09 -22.65 20.49
CA PHE A 375 7.53 -22.59 20.71
C PHE A 375 7.80 -22.27 22.19
N GLU A 376 8.69 -23.04 22.77
CA GLU A 376 9.24 -22.89 24.12
C GLU A 376 10.73 -22.55 23.95
N GLU A 377 11.18 -21.53 24.67
CA GLU A 377 12.58 -21.11 24.60
C GLU A 377 13.44 -22.12 25.37
N PRO A 378 14.53 -22.64 24.75
CA PRO A 378 15.42 -23.57 25.42
C PRO A 378 16.04 -22.93 26.66
N ASP A 379 16.51 -23.76 27.58
CA ASP A 379 17.26 -23.30 28.74
C ASP A 379 18.62 -22.75 28.31
N ILE A 380 19.04 -21.70 29.01
CA ILE A 380 20.30 -21.03 28.72
C ILE A 380 21.39 -21.90 29.37
N GLU A 381 22.29 -22.43 28.56
CA GLU A 381 23.49 -23.13 29.02
C GLU A 381 24.45 -22.09 29.61
N PHE A 382 24.93 -22.28 30.84
CA PHE A 382 25.78 -21.29 31.53
C PHE A 382 26.74 -21.95 32.53
N ASN A 383 27.91 -21.33 32.71
CA ASN A 383 28.90 -21.75 33.71
C ASN A 383 28.59 -21.10 35.07
N ARG A 384 28.66 -21.89 36.13
CA ARG A 384 28.63 -21.38 37.52
C ARG A 384 29.94 -20.67 37.84
N PRO A 385 29.98 -19.81 38.88
CA PRO A 385 31.19 -19.03 39.21
C PRO A 385 32.47 -19.86 39.37
N HIS A 386 32.36 -21.09 39.88
CA HIS A 386 33.49 -22.00 40.07
C HIS A 386 33.90 -22.78 38.80
N GLU A 387 33.06 -22.77 37.76
CA GLU A 387 33.27 -23.43 36.46
C GLU A 387 33.86 -22.46 35.41
N ILE A 388 34.04 -21.18 35.77
CA ILE A 388 34.69 -20.19 34.90
C ILE A 388 36.20 -20.44 34.91
N ALA A 389 36.71 -21.02 33.83
CA ALA A 389 38.11 -21.40 33.70
C ALA A 389 39.07 -20.20 33.52
N GLY A 390 38.59 -19.05 33.02
CA GLY A 390 39.39 -17.84 32.75
C GLY A 390 40.39 -17.98 31.58
N ASN A 391 40.77 -19.20 31.19
CA ASN A 391 41.65 -19.50 30.08
C ASN A 391 40.98 -20.42 29.04
N LEU A 392 41.44 -20.35 27.79
CA LEU A 392 40.85 -21.14 26.68
C LEU A 392 41.25 -22.63 26.71
N ARG A 393 42.31 -22.99 27.44
CA ARG A 393 42.82 -24.37 27.49
C ARG A 393 42.05 -25.27 28.46
N ALA A 394 41.57 -24.70 29.57
CA ALA A 394 40.76 -25.42 30.56
C ALA A 394 39.25 -25.23 30.36
N LEU A 395 38.84 -24.48 29.33
CA LEU A 395 37.45 -24.30 28.97
C LEU A 395 36.84 -25.64 28.54
N GLN A 396 35.83 -26.10 29.28
CA GLN A 396 34.97 -27.20 28.86
C GLN A 396 33.92 -26.61 27.90
N PRO A 397 33.83 -27.07 26.64
CA PRO A 397 32.79 -26.64 25.73
C PRO A 397 31.45 -27.22 26.20
N GLU A 398 30.53 -26.33 26.55
CA GLU A 398 29.16 -26.70 26.91
C GLU A 398 28.20 -26.44 25.75
N GLY A 399 27.17 -27.27 25.68
CA GLY A 399 26.04 -27.07 24.78
C GLY A 399 26.07 -27.80 23.45
N ASN A 400 24.92 -27.80 22.79
CA ASN A 400 24.77 -28.40 21.47
C ASN A 400 24.33 -27.37 20.42
N ILE A 401 25.23 -27.10 19.48
CA ILE A 401 25.02 -26.13 18.39
C ILE A 401 23.84 -26.55 17.51
N LEU A 402 23.60 -27.86 17.32
CA LEU A 402 22.49 -28.33 16.49
C LEU A 402 21.14 -28.03 17.13
N SER A 403 21.00 -28.15 18.45
CA SER A 403 19.76 -27.76 19.14
C SER A 403 19.54 -26.26 19.10
N ASP A 404 20.58 -25.44 19.29
CA ASP A 404 20.48 -23.99 19.15
C ASP A 404 20.02 -23.59 17.74
N ARG A 405 20.63 -24.16 16.69
CA ARG A 405 20.21 -23.90 15.29
C ARG A 405 18.79 -24.36 15.02
N PHE A 406 18.39 -25.52 15.54
CA PHE A 406 17.04 -26.04 15.41
C PHE A 406 16.01 -25.11 16.07
N HIS A 407 16.27 -24.66 17.30
CA HIS A 407 15.42 -23.70 18.01
C HIS A 407 15.42 -22.32 17.35
N SER A 408 16.55 -21.84 16.82
CA SER A 408 16.63 -20.62 16.01
C SER A 408 15.74 -20.71 14.76
N MET A 409 15.72 -21.83 14.05
CA MET A 409 14.84 -22.02 12.89
C MET A 409 13.35 -22.03 13.29
N GLN A 410 13.02 -22.59 14.44
CA GLN A 410 11.66 -22.55 15.00
C GLN A 410 11.25 -21.12 15.41
N LYS A 411 12.12 -20.43 16.15
CA LYS A 411 11.95 -19.04 16.58
C LYS A 411 11.76 -18.11 15.37
N ARG A 412 12.51 -18.37 14.29
CA ARG A 412 12.41 -17.62 13.03
C ARG A 412 11.19 -17.95 12.17
N ASN A 413 10.32 -18.85 12.59
CA ASN A 413 9.16 -19.32 11.83
C ASN A 413 9.53 -20.02 10.50
N ILE A 414 10.74 -20.60 10.41
CA ILE A 414 11.18 -21.40 9.25
C ILE A 414 10.72 -22.84 9.41
N LEU A 415 10.91 -23.39 10.62
CA LEU A 415 10.44 -24.71 10.99
C LEU A 415 9.27 -24.59 11.97
N GLU A 416 8.35 -25.53 11.88
CA GLU A 416 7.33 -25.73 12.90
C GLU A 416 7.88 -26.45 14.13
N VAL A 417 7.20 -26.28 15.26
CA VAL A 417 7.53 -26.98 16.50
C VAL A 417 6.89 -28.35 16.49
N THR A 418 7.74 -29.38 16.38
CA THR A 418 7.33 -30.78 16.30
C THR A 418 7.93 -31.61 17.43
N THR A 419 7.27 -32.70 17.79
CA THR A 419 7.82 -33.73 18.67
C THR A 419 8.06 -35.01 17.91
N LYS A 420 9.10 -35.75 18.30
CA LYS A 420 9.39 -37.07 17.75
C LYS A 420 8.18 -37.99 17.91
N GLN A 421 7.66 -38.49 16.79
CA GLN A 421 6.57 -39.46 16.80
C GLN A 421 7.15 -40.86 17.02
N LEU A 422 7.03 -41.40 18.24
CA LEU A 422 7.60 -42.70 18.60
C LEU A 422 6.74 -43.88 18.13
N LYS A 423 5.41 -43.73 18.17
CA LYS A 423 4.46 -44.81 17.83
C LYS A 423 3.55 -44.37 16.69
N CYS A 424 3.73 -44.97 15.52
CA CYS A 424 2.75 -44.89 14.45
C CYS A 424 1.72 -46.01 14.67
N HIS A 425 0.46 -45.65 14.94
CA HIS A 425 -0.62 -46.63 15.06
C HIS A 425 -0.86 -47.31 13.69
N ARG A 426 -0.20 -48.45 13.48
CA ARG A 426 -0.50 -49.35 12.37
C ARG A 426 -1.62 -50.28 12.82
N ARG A 427 -2.63 -50.47 11.97
CA ARG A 427 -3.67 -51.48 12.20
C ARG A 427 -2.98 -52.83 12.39
N LYS A 428 -3.41 -53.61 13.38
CA LYS A 428 -2.94 -54.98 13.55
C LYS A 428 -3.29 -55.75 12.27
N VAL A 429 -2.29 -56.12 11.49
CA VAL A 429 -2.49 -56.97 10.31
C VAL A 429 -2.83 -58.36 10.83
N LYS A 430 -3.98 -58.91 10.41
CA LYS A 430 -4.34 -60.29 10.72
C LYS A 430 -3.27 -61.20 10.13
N LYS A 431 -2.55 -61.92 10.99
CA LYS A 431 -1.60 -62.94 10.56
C LYS A 431 -2.38 -64.24 10.46
N PHE A 432 -2.38 -64.83 9.27
CA PHE A 432 -2.95 -66.16 9.05
C PHE A 432 -1.78 -67.13 8.89
N PHE A 433 -1.89 -68.31 9.49
CA PHE A 433 -1.01 -69.41 9.12
C PHE A 433 -1.33 -69.83 7.69
N LYS A 434 -0.30 -70.04 6.87
CA LYS A 434 -0.52 -70.63 5.54
C LYS A 434 -1.15 -72.02 5.74
N PRO A 435 -2.19 -72.39 4.96
CA PRO A 435 -2.93 -73.64 5.17
C PRO A 435 -2.05 -74.90 5.28
N GLY A 436 -0.96 -74.98 4.52
CA GLY A 436 -0.02 -76.11 4.55
C GLY A 436 1.04 -76.10 5.65
N HIS A 437 1.01 -75.16 6.60
CA HIS A 437 1.97 -75.08 7.74
C HIS A 437 1.26 -75.11 9.09
N LYS A 438 0.01 -75.59 9.11
CA LYS A 438 -0.77 -75.77 10.32
C LYS A 438 -0.31 -77.07 10.98
N VAL A 439 0.65 -76.98 11.90
CA VAL A 439 1.00 -78.10 12.78
C VAL A 439 -0.11 -78.17 13.83
N GLU A 440 -0.95 -79.20 13.75
CA GLU A 440 -1.90 -79.50 14.83
C GLU A 440 -1.09 -80.09 15.99
N GLU A 441 -0.71 -79.26 16.96
CA GLU A 441 -0.21 -79.82 18.22
C GLU A 441 -1.36 -80.60 18.89
N PRO A 442 -1.13 -81.85 19.31
CA PRO A 442 -2.17 -82.63 19.98
C PRO A 442 -2.55 -81.93 21.28
N ILE A 443 -3.84 -81.65 21.42
CA ILE A 443 -4.43 -81.09 22.63
C ILE A 443 -4.20 -82.11 23.76
N LEU A 444 -3.16 -81.91 24.56
CA LEU A 444 -3.02 -82.58 25.85
C LEU A 444 -4.08 -82.01 26.78
N LYS A 445 -5.22 -82.70 26.87
CA LYS A 445 -6.23 -82.45 27.91
C LYS A 445 -5.55 -82.63 29.27
N LYS A 446 -5.53 -81.57 30.08
CA LYS A 446 -5.40 -81.63 31.53
C LYS A 446 -6.67 -81.08 32.15
#